data_AF-A0A6S5JMM5-F1
#
_entry.id   AF-A0A6S5JMM5-F1
#
_cell.length_a   1.000
_cell.length_b   1.000
_cell.length_c   1.000
_cell.angle_alpha   90.00
_cell.angle_beta   90.00
_cell.angle_gamma   90.00
#
_symmetry.space_group_name_H-M   'P 1'
#
loop_
_entity.id
_entity.type
_entity.pdbx_description
1 polymer ?
#
loop_
_entity_poly.entity_id
_entity_poly.type
_entity_poly.pdbx_seq_one_letter_code
_entity_poly.pdbx_strand_id
1 'polypeptide(L)' 'MNAIKHALTWVVQTLMLLVIYSLLCYFLPDVFLYHLYTRHFGFVTELEWSESYTLFLFIVSFLFNAILIYLWALRK' A
#
# COMPACT_ATOMS: atom_id res chain seq x y z
N MET A 1 -4.14 -23.50 18.62
CA MET A 1 -2.97 -22.70 18.19
C MET A 1 -2.49 -21.90 19.41
N ASN A 2 -1.19 -21.93 19.75
CA ASN A 2 -0.70 -21.26 20.97
C ASN A 2 -0.80 -19.72 20.80
N ALA A 3 -1.24 -18.99 21.82
CA ALA A 3 -1.51 -17.54 21.75
C ALA A 3 -0.30 -16.73 21.24
N ILE A 4 0.90 -17.13 21.66
CA ILE A 4 2.18 -16.54 21.22
C ILE A 4 2.36 -16.68 19.70
N LYS A 5 2.02 -17.84 19.12
CA LYS A 5 2.14 -18.06 17.68
C LYS A 5 1.14 -17.18 16.90
N HIS A 6 -0.06 -16.95 17.46
CA HIS A 6 -1.05 -16.08 16.85
C HIS A 6 -0.58 -14.62 16.86
N ALA A 7 -0.08 -14.13 18.00
CA ALA A 7 0.48 -12.79 18.12
C ALA A 7 1.64 -12.56 17.15
N LEU A 8 2.59 -13.49 17.07
CA LEU A 8 3.71 -13.41 16.11
C LEU A 8 3.25 -13.38 14.66
N THR A 9 2.24 -14.18 14.30
CA THR A 9 1.70 -14.19 12.94
C THR A 9 1.10 -12.83 12.59
N TRP A 10 0.34 -12.23 13.52
CA TRP A 10 -0.22 -10.90 13.34
C TRP A 10 0.86 -9.83 13.17
N VAL A 11 1.91 -9.86 14.01
CA VAL A 11 3.05 -8.93 13.89
C VAL A 11 3.70 -9.02 12.51
N VAL A 12 3.96 -10.23 12.01
CA VAL A 12 4.57 -10.44 10.68
C VAL A 12 3.64 -9.92 9.57
N GLN A 13 2.34 -10.20 9.66
CA GLN A 13 1.35 -9.70 8.69
C GLN A 13 1.24 -8.17 8.68
N THR A 14 1.39 -7.52 9.83
CA THR A 14 1.42 -6.06 9.91
C THR A 14 2.73 -5.50 9.38
N LEU A 15 3.87 -6.14 9.65
CA LEU A 15 5.18 -5.71 9.15
C LEU A 15 5.28 -5.85 7.62
N MET A 16 4.56 -6.82 7.05
CA MET A 16 4.43 -7.00 5.60
C MET A 16 3.81 -5.77 4.91
N LEU A 17 2.85 -5.10 5.55
CA LEU A 17 2.28 -3.86 5.02
C LEU A 17 3.34 -2.77 4.83
N LEU A 18 4.26 -2.65 5.78
CA LEU A 18 5.37 -1.70 5.75
C LEU A 18 6.27 -1.96 4.54
N VAL A 19 6.60 -3.24 4.29
CA VAL A 19 7.40 -3.66 3.13
C VAL A 19 6.66 -3.35 1.83
N ILE A 20 5.38 -3.73 1.72
CA ILE A 20 4.57 -3.48 0.51
C ILE A 20 4.49 -1.98 0.21
N TYR A 21 4.23 -1.17 1.24
CA TYR A 21 4.15 0.27 1.09
C TYR A 21 5.48 0.87 0.62
N SER A 22 6.60 0.50 1.24
CA SER A 22 7.92 0.97 0.81
C SER A 22 8.25 0.57 -0.63
N LEU A 23 7.90 -0.65 -1.05
CA LEU A 23 8.10 -1.08 -2.43
C LEU A 23 7.25 -0.26 -3.41
N LEU A 24 5.98 -0.02 -3.08
CA LEU A 24 5.11 0.80 -3.92
C LEU A 24 5.62 2.25 -4.02
N CYS A 25 6.08 2.85 -2.92
CA CYS A 25 6.72 4.16 -2.96
C CYS A 25 7.99 4.19 -3.84
N TYR A 26 8.77 3.11 -3.85
CA TYR A 26 9.99 3.03 -4.65
C TYR A 26 9.70 2.81 -6.15
N PHE A 27 8.72 1.97 -6.47
CA PHE A 27 8.46 1.56 -7.85
C PHE A 27 7.43 2.41 -8.60
N LEU A 28 6.44 3.01 -7.92
CA LEU A 28 5.46 3.85 -8.61
C LEU A 28 6.04 5.24 -8.92
N PRO A 29 6.01 5.66 -10.20
CA PRO A 29 6.58 6.94 -10.60
C PRO A 29 5.62 8.09 -10.31
N ASP A 30 5.79 8.74 -9.16
CA ASP A 30 4.97 9.87 -8.69
C ASP A 30 4.78 10.97 -9.75
N VAL A 31 5.89 11.53 -10.24
CA VAL A 31 5.89 12.62 -11.24
C VAL A 31 5.17 12.24 -12.53
N PHE A 32 5.33 10.99 -12.98
CA PHE A 32 4.65 10.50 -14.17
C PHE A 32 3.13 10.43 -13.97
N LEU A 33 2.69 9.93 -12.80
CA LEU A 33 1.29 9.85 -12.44
C LEU A 33 0.67 11.25 -12.27
N TYR A 34 1.43 12.21 -11.73
CA TYR A 34 1.03 13.61 -11.63
C TYR A 34 0.73 14.21 -13.01
N HIS A 35 1.66 14.04 -13.97
CA HIS A 35 1.46 14.53 -15.33
C HIS A 35 0.29 13.84 -16.04
N LEU A 36 0.10 12.54 -15.81
CA LEU A 36 -1.04 11.81 -16.35
C LEU A 36 -2.37 12.36 -15.80
N TYR A 37 -2.44 12.57 -14.48
CA TYR A 37 -3.64 13.11 -13.83
C TYR A 37 -3.96 14.51 -14.31
N THR A 38 -2.97 15.41 -14.29
CA THR A 38 -3.17 16.81 -14.67
C THR A 38 -3.58 16.98 -16.13
N ARG A 39 -3.16 16.06 -17.01
CA ARG A 39 -3.59 16.03 -18.42
C ARG A 39 -5.07 15.67 -18.60
N HIS A 40 -5.64 14.86 -17.71
CA HIS A 40 -7.01 14.36 -17.84
C HIS A 40 -8.02 15.11 -16.97
N PHE A 41 -7.63 15.57 -15.79
CA PHE A 41 -8.53 16.11 -14.77
C PHE A 41 -8.28 17.59 -14.45
N GLY A 42 -7.22 18.18 -15.00
CA GLY A 42 -6.85 19.57 -14.78
C GLY A 42 -5.78 19.73 -13.69
N PHE A 43 -5.37 20.99 -13.47
CA PHE A 43 -4.29 21.30 -12.55
C PHE A 43 -4.68 21.02 -11.09
N VAL A 44 -3.77 20.36 -10.36
CA VAL A 44 -3.85 20.18 -8.90
C VAL A 44 -2.52 20.62 -8.31
N THR A 45 -2.56 21.20 -7.11
CA THR A 45 -1.34 21.66 -6.45
C THR A 45 -0.45 20.48 -6.05
N GLU A 46 0.85 20.70 -5.98
CA GLU A 46 1.79 19.63 -5.59
C GLU A 46 1.49 19.08 -4.18
N LEU A 47 1.01 19.95 -3.27
CA LEU A 47 0.63 19.55 -1.92
C LEU A 47 -0.59 18.61 -1.94
N GLU A 48 -1.69 19.02 -2.60
CA GLU A 48 -2.90 18.20 -2.71
C GLU A 48 -2.64 16.88 -3.44
N TRP A 49 -1.77 16.93 -4.46
CA TRP A 49 -1.32 15.73 -5.16
C TRP A 49 -0.57 14.79 -4.21
N SER A 50 0.43 15.29 -3.49
CA SER A 50 1.24 14.49 -2.57
C SER A 50 0.38 13.82 -1.49
N GLU A 51 -0.58 14.55 -0.92
CA GLU A 51 -1.51 13.99 0.07
C GLU A 51 -2.38 12.88 -0.54
N SER A 52 -2.99 13.16 -1.69
CA SER A 52 -3.86 12.21 -2.39
C SER A 52 -3.11 10.97 -2.87
N TYR A 53 -1.90 11.15 -3.39
CA TYR A 53 -1.02 10.09 -3.87
C TYR A 53 -0.54 9.21 -2.74
N THR A 54 -0.13 9.80 -1.62
CA THR A 54 0.29 9.04 -0.43
C THR A 54 -0.86 8.21 0.14
N LEU A 55 -2.07 8.80 0.20
CA LEU A 55 -3.27 8.09 0.63
C LEU A 55 -3.63 6.94 -0.34
N PHE A 56 -3.53 7.18 -1.66
CA PHE A 56 -3.73 6.15 -2.67
C PHE A 56 -2.74 4.99 -2.49
N LEU A 57 -1.45 5.28 -2.35
CA LEU A 57 -0.42 4.26 -2.10
C LEU A 57 -0.71 3.46 -0.84
N PHE A 58 -1.14 4.12 0.23
CA PHE A 58 -1.49 3.44 1.48
C PHE A 58 -2.69 2.50 1.31
N ILE A 59 -3.76 2.95 0.62
CA ILE A 59 -4.93 2.11 0.34
C ILE A 59 -4.55 0.89 -0.51
N VAL A 60 -3.79 1.10 -1.59
CA VAL A 60 -3.32 0.01 -2.45
C VAL A 60 -2.47 -0.97 -1.67
N SER A 61 -1.56 -0.47 -0.83
CA SER A 61 -0.72 -1.30 0.05
C SER A 61 -1.54 -2.14 1.01
N PHE A 62 -2.55 -1.53 1.63
CA PHE A 62 -3.46 -2.20 2.55
C PHE A 62 -4.25 -3.32 1.86
N LEU A 63 -4.80 -3.04 0.68
CA LEU A 63 -5.52 -4.04 -0.11
C LEU A 63 -4.62 -5.20 -0.53
N PHE A 64 -3.40 -4.92 -0.99
CA PHE A 64 -2.42 -5.95 -1.33
C PHE A 64 -2.07 -6.81 -0.12
N ASN A 65 -1.85 -6.19 1.04
CA ASN A 65 -1.54 -6.90 2.28
C ASN A 65 -2.71 -7.81 2.69
N ALA A 66 -3.95 -7.31 2.63
CA ALA A 66 -5.15 -8.08 2.93
C ALA A 66 -5.31 -9.30 1.99
N ILE A 67 -5.07 -9.11 0.68
CA ILE A 67 -5.10 -10.20 -0.30
C ILE A 67 -4.03 -11.25 0.02
N LEU A 68 -2.81 -10.85 0.36
CA LEU A 68 -1.72 -11.77 0.68
C LEU A 68 -2.00 -12.56 1.97
N ILE A 69 -2.56 -11.91 2.99
CA ILE A 69 -3.04 -12.58 4.22
C ILE A 69 -4.12 -13.60 3.89
N TYR A 70 -5.09 -13.24 3.04
CA TYR A 70 -6.17 -14.13 2.62
C TYR A 70 -5.64 -15.35 1.85
N LEU A 71 -4.76 -15.14 0.87
CA LEU A 71 -4.14 -16.23 0.10
C LEU A 71 -3.27 -17.15 1.00
N TRP A 72 -2.58 -16.57 1.98
CA TRP A 72 -1.82 -17.35 2.96
C TRP A 72 -2.72 -18.19 3.85
N ALA A 73 -3.87 -17.64 4.28
CA ALA A 73 -4.86 -18.37 5.05
C ALA A 73 -5.49 -19.53 4.26
N LEU A 74 -5.73 -19.36 2.95
CA LEU A 74 -6.24 -20.42 2.08
C LEU A 74 -5.24 -21.57 1.85
N ARG A 75 -3.93 -21.31 1.95
CA ARG A 75 -2.89 -22.34 1.80
C ARG A 75 -2.71 -23.23 3.04
N LYS A 76 -3.25 -22.83 4.19
CA LYS A 76 -3.22 -23.58 5.44
C LYS A 76 -4.46 -24.44 5.61
#